data_AF-A0A2V7HMX3-F1
#
_entry.id   AF-A0A2V7HMX3-F1
#
_cell.length_a   1.000
_cell.length_b   1.000
_cell.length_c   1.000
_cell.angle_alpha   90.00
_cell.angle_beta   90.00
_cell.angle_gamma   90.00
#
_symmetry.space_group_name_H-M   'P 1'
#
loop_
_entity.id
_entity.type
_entity.pdbx_description
1 polymer ?
#
loop_
_entity_poly.entity_id
_entity_poly.type
_entity_poly.pdbx_seq_one_letter_code
_entity_poly.pdbx_strand_id
1 'polypeptide(L)'
;LWLLAGFVREVPVAVEEAAQIDGAGRLATLGRVVLPLIAPGIASAGLLVFLTSWNELLFAYTFTATEASRTVPVALALFPGVYEVPWGDIAAASMLASLPPILIVVGLQRWLVRGLTAGALRD
;
A
#
# COMPACT_ATOMS: atom_id res chain seq x y z
N LEU A 1 -4.36 -10.85 0.06
CA LEU A 1 -5.22 -11.68 0.94
C LEU A 1 -4.42 -12.32 2.08
N TRP A 2 -3.40 -13.14 1.80
CA TRP A 2 -2.59 -13.80 2.84
C TRP A 2 -1.96 -12.85 3.87
N LEU A 3 -1.42 -11.69 3.42
CA LEU A 3 -0.87 -10.67 4.32
C LEU A 3 -1.91 -10.17 5.35
N LEU A 4 -3.10 -9.79 4.88
CA LEU A 4 -4.18 -9.31 5.76
C LEU A 4 -4.75 -10.44 6.63
N ALA A 5 -4.81 -11.67 6.11
CA ALA A 5 -5.29 -12.83 6.86
C ALA A 5 -4.42 -13.13 8.09
N GLY A 6 -3.10 -12.87 8.02
CA GLY A 6 -2.20 -12.95 9.18
C GLY A 6 -2.63 -12.01 10.30
N PHE A 7 -2.77 -10.72 9.99
CA PHE A 7 -3.19 -9.70 10.96
C PHE A 7 -4.59 -9.94 11.54
N VAL A 8 -5.54 -10.45 10.73
CA VAL A 8 -6.88 -10.79 11.23
C VAL A 8 -6.82 -11.95 12.23
N ARG A 9 -5.96 -12.96 12.00
CA ARG A 9 -5.78 -14.08 12.93
C ARG A 9 -5.10 -13.69 14.25
N GLU A 10 -4.40 -12.55 14.29
CA GLU A 10 -3.83 -12.02 15.51
C GLU A 10 -4.87 -11.39 16.44
N VAL A 11 -6.06 -11.07 15.94
CA VAL A 11 -7.15 -10.53 16.76
C VAL A 11 -7.65 -11.62 17.72
N PRO A 12 -7.58 -11.41 19.05
CA PRO A 12 -8.04 -12.42 19.99
C PRO A 12 -9.56 -12.59 19.90
N VAL A 13 -10.02 -13.83 19.77
CA VAL A 13 -11.45 -14.17 19.69
C VAL A 13 -12.24 -13.62 20.88
N ALA A 14 -11.62 -13.58 22.07
CA ALA A 14 -12.23 -13.03 23.29
C ALA A 14 -12.67 -11.56 23.14
N VAL A 15 -11.99 -10.76 22.30
CA VAL A 15 -12.35 -9.36 22.04
C VAL A 15 -13.62 -9.27 21.19
N GLU A 16 -13.80 -10.19 20.25
CA GLU A 16 -15.03 -10.29 19.45
C GLU A 16 -16.21 -10.81 20.29
N GLU A 17 -15.98 -11.81 21.14
CA GLU A 17 -16.98 -12.35 22.07
C GLU A 17 -17.45 -11.30 23.08
N ALA A 18 -16.53 -10.52 23.65
CA ALA A 18 -16.86 -9.40 24.54
C ALA A 18 -17.79 -8.39 23.84
N ALA A 19 -17.49 -8.01 22.60
CA ALA A 19 -18.34 -7.11 21.84
C ALA A 19 -19.75 -7.69 21.58
N GLN A 20 -19.86 -9.01 21.38
CA GLN A 20 -21.15 -9.68 21.23
C GLN A 20 -21.95 -9.71 22.54
N ILE A 21 -21.28 -9.93 23.68
CA ILE A 21 -21.89 -9.86 25.02
C ILE A 21 -22.42 -8.45 25.29
N ASP A 22 -21.70 -7.42 24.84
CA ASP A 22 -22.11 -6.01 24.90
C ASP A 22 -23.24 -5.65 23.91
N GLY A 23 -23.77 -6.63 23.17
CA GLY A 23 -24.88 -6.46 22.23
C GLY A 23 -24.49 -5.86 20.87
N ALA A 24 -23.20 -5.80 20.55
CA ALA A 24 -22.77 -5.34 19.23
C ALA A 24 -23.09 -6.38 18.16
N GLY A 25 -23.80 -5.96 17.10
CA GLY A 25 -24.02 -6.79 15.92
C GLY A 25 -22.73 -7.01 15.12
N ARG A 26 -22.69 -8.05 14.28
CA ARG A 26 -21.48 -8.46 13.52
C ARG A 26 -20.79 -7.33 12.75
N LEU A 27 -21.55 -6.47 12.07
CA LEU A 27 -20.99 -5.33 11.34
C LEU A 27 -20.39 -4.27 12.27
N ALA A 28 -20.98 -4.07 13.45
CA ALA A 28 -20.46 -3.15 14.45
C ALA A 28 -19.15 -3.71 15.06
N THR A 29 -19.09 -5.01 15.35
CA THR A 29 -17.86 -5.68 15.81
C THR A 29 -16.76 -5.56 14.75
N LEU A 30 -17.04 -5.87 13.49
CA LEU A 30 -16.07 -5.72 12.40
C LEU A 30 -15.57 -4.27 12.29
N GLY A 31 -16.49 -3.31 12.27
CA GLY A 31 -16.19 -1.90 12.04
C GLY A 31 -15.49 -1.19 13.18
N ARG A 32 -15.92 -1.45 14.42
CA ARG A 32 -15.49 -0.69 15.61
C ARG A 32 -14.47 -1.41 16.47
N VAL A 33 -14.34 -2.73 16.32
CA VAL A 33 -13.47 -3.55 17.16
C VAL A 33 -12.34 -4.14 16.32
N VAL A 34 -12.67 -4.92 15.29
CA VAL A 34 -11.67 -5.63 14.48
C VAL A 34 -10.86 -4.67 13.60
N LEU A 35 -11.53 -3.80 12.82
CA LEU A 35 -10.85 -2.89 11.86
C LEU A 35 -9.78 -1.99 12.52
N PRO A 36 -10.04 -1.31 13.65
CA PRO A 36 -9.02 -0.49 14.31
C PRO A 36 -7.81 -1.29 14.79
N LEU A 37 -8.02 -2.53 15.25
CA LEU A 37 -6.94 -3.41 15.71
C LEU A 37 -6.03 -3.84 14.57
N ILE A 38 -6.59 -4.19 13.41
CA ILE A 38 -5.82 -4.60 12.23
C ILE A 38 -5.37 -3.41 11.36
N ALA A 39 -5.72 -2.16 11.71
CA ALA A 39 -5.39 -0.98 10.91
C ALA A 39 -3.88 -0.84 10.57
N PRO A 40 -2.92 -1.14 11.48
CA PRO A 40 -1.50 -1.15 11.14
C PRO A 40 -1.16 -2.21 10.08
N GLY A 41 -1.80 -3.38 10.14
CA GLY A 41 -1.66 -4.44 9.15
C GLY A 41 -2.25 -4.06 7.80
N ILE A 42 -3.40 -3.37 7.79
CA ILE A 42 -4.01 -2.81 6.57
C ILE A 42 -3.09 -1.79 5.92
N ALA A 43 -2.50 -0.88 6.68
CA ALA A 43 -1.54 0.09 6.14
C ALA A 43 -0.30 -0.58 5.56
N SER A 44 0.22 -1.62 6.21
CA SER A 44 1.39 -2.37 5.73
C SER A 44 1.09 -3.06 4.39
N ALA A 45 -0.03 -3.77 4.32
CA ALA A 45 -0.48 -4.40 3.08
C ALA A 45 -0.79 -3.38 1.98
N GLY A 46 -1.44 -2.27 2.33
CA GLY A 46 -1.76 -1.17 1.42
C GLY A 46 -0.52 -0.51 0.84
N LEU A 47 0.53 -0.32 1.64
CA LEU A 47 1.81 0.19 1.16
C LEU A 47 2.45 -0.75 0.15
N LEU A 48 2.47 -2.06 0.43
CA LEU A 48 3.01 -3.04 -0.51
C LEU A 48 2.24 -3.02 -1.83
N VAL A 49 0.90 -3.03 -1.77
CA VAL A 49 0.05 -2.92 -2.96
C VAL A 49 0.36 -1.63 -3.72
N PHE A 50 0.41 -0.48 -3.04
CA PHE A 50 0.76 0.80 -3.64
C PHE A 50 2.13 0.75 -4.34
N LEU A 51 3.17 0.26 -3.68
CA LEU A 51 4.52 0.18 -4.25
C LEU A 51 4.54 -0.71 -5.50
N THR A 52 3.85 -1.86 -5.46
CA THR A 52 3.77 -2.75 -6.63
C THR A 52 3.00 -2.11 -7.78
N SER A 53 1.87 -1.47 -7.51
CA SER A 53 1.07 -0.79 -8.54
C SER A 53 1.72 0.46 -9.09
N TRP A 54 2.48 1.21 -8.27
CA TRP A 54 3.20 2.41 -8.68
C TRP A 54 4.34 2.10 -9.65
N ASN A 55 5.02 0.97 -9.45
CA ASN A 55 6.13 0.53 -10.31
C ASN A 55 5.68 -0.33 -11.50
N GLU A 56 4.39 -0.66 -11.59
CA GLU A 56 3.89 -1.55 -12.63
C GLU A 56 3.93 -0.88 -14.01
N LEU A 57 4.89 -1.31 -14.84
CA LEU A 57 5.10 -0.77 -16.18
C LEU A 57 4.38 -1.57 -17.26
N LEU A 58 4.40 -2.90 -17.19
CA LEU A 58 4.02 -3.75 -18.32
C LEU A 58 2.51 -3.67 -18.59
N PHE A 59 1.72 -3.83 -17.54
CA PHE A 59 0.26 -3.71 -17.67
C PHE A 59 -0.15 -2.28 -18.02
N ALA A 60 0.46 -1.29 -17.37
CA ALA A 60 0.17 0.11 -17.66
C ALA A 60 0.46 0.45 -19.12
N TYR A 61 1.66 0.13 -19.62
CA TYR A 61 2.05 0.38 -21.02
C TYR A 61 1.08 -0.25 -22.02
N THR A 62 0.60 -1.46 -21.71
CA THR A 62 -0.32 -2.19 -22.59
C THR A 62 -1.72 -1.58 -22.63
N PHE A 63 -2.23 -1.10 -21.50
CA PHE A 63 -3.62 -0.65 -21.37
C PHE A 63 -3.81 0.87 -21.44
N THR A 64 -2.76 1.68 -21.26
CA THR A 64 -2.83 3.15 -21.32
C THR A 64 -2.48 3.68 -22.71
N ALA A 65 -3.44 3.56 -23.64
CA ALA A 65 -3.21 3.91 -25.05
C ALA A 65 -3.10 5.43 -25.30
N THR A 66 -3.78 6.26 -24.50
CA THR A 66 -3.78 7.72 -24.66
C THR A 66 -2.79 8.37 -23.70
N GLU A 67 -2.20 9.49 -24.10
CA GLU A 67 -1.24 10.23 -23.27
C GLU A 67 -1.82 10.63 -21.91
N ALA A 68 -3.09 11.07 -21.89
CA ALA A 68 -3.81 11.43 -20.66
C ALA A 68 -4.02 10.26 -19.68
N SER A 69 -3.89 9.02 -20.15
CA SER A 69 -4.06 7.81 -19.33
C SER A 69 -2.73 7.20 -18.85
N ARG A 70 -1.58 7.69 -19.34
CA ARG A 70 -0.28 7.10 -19.03
C ARG A 70 0.10 7.28 -17.57
N THR A 71 0.58 6.21 -16.96
CA THR A 71 1.18 6.27 -15.63
C THR A 71 2.59 6.85 -15.71
N VAL A 72 3.13 7.27 -14.57
CA VAL A 72 4.49 7.85 -14.49
C VAL A 72 5.57 6.92 -15.06
N PRO A 73 5.60 5.61 -14.73
CA PRO A 73 6.57 4.69 -15.35
C PRO A 73 6.45 4.63 -16.87
N VAL A 74 5.23 4.64 -17.42
CA VAL A 74 4.99 4.60 -18.87
C VAL A 74 5.47 5.87 -19.55
N ALA A 75 5.18 7.03 -18.95
CA ALA A 75 5.65 8.32 -19.46
C ALA A 75 7.18 8.40 -19.49
N LEU A 76 7.86 7.92 -18.44
CA LEU A 76 9.32 7.83 -18.38
C LEU A 76 9.89 6.86 -19.42
N ALA A 77 9.26 5.71 -19.62
CA ALA A 77 9.70 4.71 -20.61
C ALA A 77 9.58 5.23 -22.06
N LEU A 78 8.60 6.10 -22.31
CA LEU A 78 8.36 6.73 -23.61
C LEU A 78 9.07 8.08 -23.78
N PHE A 79 9.83 8.50 -22.79
CA PHE A 79 10.53 9.79 -22.78
C PHE A 79 11.68 9.89 -23.80
N PRO A 80 12.50 8.84 -24.03
CA PRO A 80 13.55 8.88 -25.04
C PRO A 80 13.01 9.17 -26.46
N GLY A 81 13.60 10.16 -27.14
CA GLY A 81 13.29 10.48 -28.53
C GLY A 81 14.02 9.58 -29.52
N VAL A 82 13.66 9.68 -30.80
CA VAL A 82 14.24 8.86 -31.88
C VAL A 82 15.71 9.20 -32.14
N TYR A 83 16.08 10.47 -31.98
CA TYR A 83 17.41 10.97 -32.36
C TYR A 83 18.32 11.24 -31.17
N GLU A 84 17.76 11.59 -30.01
CA GLU A 84 18.51 11.90 -28.80
C GLU A 84 17.75 11.44 -27.56
N VAL A 85 18.52 11.04 -26.54
CA VAL A 85 17.99 10.66 -25.23
C VAL A 85 18.29 11.80 -24.25
N PRO A 86 17.28 12.56 -23.80
CA PRO A 86 17.49 13.68 -22.88
C PRO A 86 17.67 13.16 -21.43
N TRP A 87 18.87 12.66 -21.12
CA TRP A 87 19.19 12.07 -19.82
C TRP A 87 18.93 13.01 -18.63
N GLY A 88 19.14 14.31 -18.81
CA GLY A 88 18.88 15.32 -17.78
C GLY A 88 17.40 15.39 -17.40
N ASP A 89 16.52 15.44 -18.40
CA ASP A 89 15.07 15.53 -18.18
C ASP A 89 14.52 14.21 -17.60
N ILE A 90 15.01 13.07 -18.09
CA ILE A 90 14.65 11.75 -17.55
C ILE A 90 15.07 11.64 -16.08
N ALA A 91 16.27 12.09 -15.72
CA ALA A 91 16.74 12.07 -14.34
C ALA A 91 15.90 13.00 -13.44
N ALA A 92 15.60 14.22 -13.88
CA ALA A 92 14.75 15.16 -13.15
C ALA A 92 13.32 14.61 -12.95
N ALA A 93 12.73 14.06 -14.00
CA ALA A 93 11.41 13.44 -13.94
C ALA A 93 11.40 12.20 -13.03
N SER A 94 12.45 11.39 -13.04
CA SER A 94 12.60 10.21 -12.16
C SER A 94 12.73 10.60 -10.68
N MET A 95 13.42 11.70 -10.39
CA MET A 95 13.52 12.27 -9.05
C MET A 95 12.13 12.67 -8.53
N LEU A 96 11.35 13.39 -9.35
CA LEU A 96 9.98 13.78 -9.02
C LEU A 96 9.05 12.56 -8.88
N ALA A 97 9.19 11.57 -9.75
CA ALA A 97 8.42 10.32 -9.73
C ALA A 97 8.63 9.51 -8.45
N SER A 98 9.78 9.68 -7.81
CA SER A 98 10.14 9.00 -6.55
C SER A 98 9.58 9.71 -5.31
N LEU A 99 9.17 10.97 -5.40
CA LEU A 99 8.65 11.72 -4.25
C LEU A 99 7.35 11.13 -3.67
N PRO A 100 6.30 10.80 -4.46
CA PRO A 100 5.07 10.24 -3.92
C PRO A 100 5.27 8.96 -3.08
N PRO A 101 5.99 7.92 -3.56
CA PRO A 101 6.21 6.72 -2.75
C PRO A 101 7.00 7.03 -1.47
N ILE A 102 8.02 7.90 -1.53
CA ILE A 102 8.77 8.31 -0.34
C ILE A 102 7.86 8.97 0.70
N LEU A 103 7.03 9.93 0.29
CA LEU A 103 6.12 10.63 1.20
C LEU A 103 5.11 9.68 1.84
N ILE A 104 4.59 8.72 1.08
CA ILE A 104 3.65 7.72 1.59
C ILE A 104 4.34 6.80 2.61
N VAL A 105 5.55 6.31 2.31
CA VAL A 105 6.33 5.48 3.24
C VAL A 105 6.62 6.25 4.53
N VAL A 106 7.08 7.50 4.44
CA VAL A 106 7.36 8.36 5.61
C VAL A 106 6.10 8.64 6.42
N GLY A 107 4.93 8.82 5.78
CA GLY A 107 3.65 8.98 6.48
C GLY A 107 3.18 7.71 7.21
N LEU A 108 3.45 6.54 6.63
CA LEU A 108 3.02 5.23 7.14
C LEU A 108 4.03 4.55 8.06
N GLN A 109 5.27 5.03 8.14
CA GLN A 109 6.36 4.41 8.92
C GLN A 109 5.98 4.10 10.38
N ARG A 110 5.20 4.98 11.03
CA ARG A 110 4.73 4.80 12.40
C ARG A 110 3.80 3.58 12.57
N TRP A 111 3.09 3.18 11.52
CA TRP A 111 2.20 2.03 11.53
C TRP A 111 2.95 0.75 11.12
N LEU A 112 3.94 0.87 10.23
CA LEU A 112 4.84 -0.23 9.88
C LEU A 112 5.65 -0.73 11.08
N VAL A 113 6.23 0.18 11.88
CA VAL A 113 7.02 -0.19 13.06
C VAL A 113 6.16 -0.95 14.07
N ARG A 114 4.92 -0.52 14.30
CA ARG A 114 3.98 -1.21 15.22
C ARG A 114 3.57 -2.59 14.69
N GLY A 115 3.33 -2.73 13.39
CA GLY A 115 2.97 -4.00 12.77
C GLY A 115 4.10 -5.03 12.80
N LEU A 116 5.35 -4.60 12.59
CA LEU A 116 6.52 -5.48 12.65
C LEU A 116 6.87 -5.92 14.08
N THR A 117 6.71 -5.05 15.08
CA THR A 117 6.99 -5.42 16.48
C THR A 117 5.91 -6.31 17.09
N ALA A 118 4.65 -6.18 16.67
CA ALA A 118 3.56 -7.02 17.15
C ALA A 118 3.70 -8.48 16.70
N GLY A 119 4.17 -8.70 15.46
CA GLY A 119 4.46 -10.05 14.95
C GLY A 119 5.75 -10.69 15.49
N ALA A 120 6.69 -9.89 16.02
CA ALA A 120 7.98 -10.37 16.53
C ALA A 120 7.98 -10.75 18.02
N LEU A 121 6.89 -10.48 18.76
CA LEU A 121 6.79 -10.72 20.21
C LEU A 121 6.21 -12.10 20.59
N ARG A 122 6.23 -13.07 19.68
CA ARG A 122 5.83 -14.46 19.99
C ARG A 122 6.87 -15.46 19.51
N ASP A 123 7.83 -15.73 20.39
CA ASP A 123 8.27 -17.08 20.74
C ASP A 123 7.50 -17.51 22.00
#